data_AF-A0A850MCA9-F1
#
_entry.id   AF-A0A850MCA9-F1
#
_cell.length_a   1.000
_cell.length_b   1.000
_cell.length_c   1.000
_cell.angle_alpha   90.00
_cell.angle_beta   90.00
_cell.angle_gamma   90.00
#
_symmetry.space_group_name_H-M   'P 1'
#
loop_
_entity.id
_entity.type
_entity.pdbx_description
1 polymer ?
#
loop_
_entity_poly.entity_id
_entity_poly.type
_entity_poly.pdbx_seq_one_letter_code
_entity_poly.pdbx_strand_id
1 'polypeptide(L)'
;MDDNIPDRFMIGSEEIIGEWDWNKRERCIVCNLTIKNGDEIGRCPECGHSAHLNHFLEWIKIKGICPFCKRKVKPEKLRSNYSNVPKYKT
;
A
#
# COMPACT_ATOMS: atom_id res chain seq x y z
N MET A 1 27.97 -35.38 12.26
CA MET A 1 27.07 -34.85 11.22
C MET A 1 25.68 -35.06 11.77
N ASP A 2 25.09 -34.01 12.35
CA ASP A 2 23.80 -34.15 13.04
C ASP A 2 22.66 -33.92 12.04
N ASP A 3 22.11 -35.04 11.56
CA ASP A 3 20.97 -35.16 10.64
C ASP A 3 19.63 -34.84 11.33
N ASN A 4 19.58 -33.78 12.14
CA ASN A 4 18.36 -33.37 12.84
C ASN A 4 17.56 -32.38 11.97
N ILE A 5 17.12 -32.84 10.81
CA ILE A 5 16.04 -32.21 10.06
C ILE A 5 14.75 -32.67 10.74
N PRO A 6 14.00 -31.78 11.42
CA PRO A 6 12.81 -32.19 12.14
C PRO A 6 11.81 -32.85 11.20
N ASP A 7 11.18 -33.91 11.71
CA ASP A 7 10.14 -34.66 11.02
C ASP A 7 9.12 -33.73 10.37
N ARG A 8 8.86 -33.99 9.08
CA ARG A 8 7.99 -33.20 8.23
C ARG A 8 6.66 -32.91 8.92
N PHE A 9 6.21 -31.65 8.86
CA PHE A 9 4.89 -31.28 9.36
C PHE A 9 3.79 -32.04 8.60
N MET A 10 2.93 -32.74 9.34
CA MET A 10 1.73 -33.35 8.77
C MET A 10 0.58 -32.33 8.79
N ILE A 11 0.16 -31.88 7.61
CA ILE A 11 -1.01 -31.01 7.45
C ILE A 11 -2.27 -31.89 7.58
N GLY A 12 -3.09 -31.63 8.61
CA GLY A 12 -4.27 -32.44 8.92
C GLY A 12 -5.50 -32.16 8.05
N SER A 13 -5.63 -30.93 7.55
CA SER A 13 -6.67 -30.53 6.59
C SER A 13 -6.34 -29.19 5.94
N GLU A 14 -6.93 -28.95 4.78
CA GLU A 14 -6.93 -27.64 4.10
C GLU A 14 -8.37 -27.18 3.96
N GLU A 15 -8.63 -25.93 4.35
CA GLU A 15 -9.94 -25.29 4.20
C GLU A 15 -9.78 -23.94 3.52
N ILE A 16 -10.69 -23.61 2.61
CA ILE A 16 -10.71 -22.30 1.95
C ILE A 16 -11.34 -21.28 2.89
N ILE A 17 -10.52 -20.39 3.44
CA ILE A 17 -10.96 -19.32 4.37
C ILE A 17 -11.59 -18.09 3.68
N GLY A 18 -11.62 -18.06 2.35
CA GLY A 18 -12.24 -17.00 1.54
C GLY A 18 -11.56 -16.77 0.20
N GLU A 19 -12.11 -15.85 -0.59
CA GLU A 19 -11.55 -15.40 -1.87
C GLU A 19 -10.68 -14.16 -1.68
N TRP A 20 -9.42 -14.23 -2.15
CA TRP A 20 -8.47 -13.12 -2.08
C TRP A 20 -8.47 -12.34 -3.39
N ASP A 21 -8.97 -11.10 -3.36
CA ASP A 21 -8.87 -10.18 -4.50
C ASP A 21 -7.53 -9.41 -4.47
N TRP A 22 -6.57 -9.89 -5.25
CA TRP A 22 -5.28 -9.24 -5.45
C TRP A 22 -5.36 -7.97 -6.33
N ASN A 23 -6.48 -7.74 -7.02
CA ASN A 23 -6.72 -6.55 -7.86
C ASN A 23 -7.37 -5.38 -7.10
N LYS A 24 -7.28 -5.40 -5.77
CA LYS A 24 -7.90 -4.40 -4.90
C LYS A 24 -7.53 -2.98 -5.32
N ARG A 25 -8.56 -2.13 -5.42
CA ARG A 25 -8.44 -0.72 -5.83
C ARG A 25 -7.37 0.00 -5.02
N GLU A 26 -6.68 0.94 -5.68
CA GLU A 26 -5.68 1.80 -5.04
C GLU A 26 -6.30 2.55 -3.87
N ARG A 27 -5.72 2.37 -2.67
CA ARG A 27 -6.19 2.99 -1.42
C ARG A 27 -5.15 3.93 -0.88
N CYS A 28 -5.60 5.00 -0.25
CA CYS A 28 -4.74 5.96 0.40
C CYS A 28 -4.06 5.32 1.61
N ILE A 29 -2.72 5.31 1.62
CA ILE A 29 -1.92 4.74 2.71
C ILE A 29 -2.04 5.47 4.07
N VAL A 30 -2.79 6.59 4.13
CA VAL A 30 -3.01 7.36 5.36
C VAL A 30 -4.42 7.11 5.94
N CYS A 31 -5.47 7.35 5.16
CA CYS A 31 -6.86 7.20 5.63
C CYS A 31 -7.48 5.83 5.32
N ASN A 32 -6.78 4.97 4.56
CA ASN A 32 -7.24 3.64 4.13
C ASN A 32 -8.52 3.63 3.26
N LEU A 33 -8.95 4.80 2.77
CA LEU A 33 -10.06 4.94 1.83
C LEU A 33 -9.59 4.78 0.38
N THR A 34 -10.50 4.35 -0.48
CA THR A 34 -10.27 4.21 -1.93
C THR A 34 -9.99 5.56 -2.57
N ILE A 35 -8.96 5.61 -3.41
CA ILE A 35 -8.64 6.75 -4.26
C ILE A 35 -9.53 6.70 -5.51
N LYS A 36 -10.25 7.79 -5.78
CA LYS A 36 -11.22 7.90 -6.86
C LYS A 36 -10.67 8.74 -8.00
N ASN A 37 -11.20 8.54 -9.19
CA ASN A 37 -10.86 9.35 -10.35
C ASN A 37 -11.10 10.85 -10.06
N GLY A 38 -10.11 11.68 -10.34
CA GLY A 38 -10.13 13.12 -10.00
C GLY A 38 -9.60 13.47 -8.61
N ASP A 39 -9.30 12.50 -7.75
CA ASP A 39 -8.56 12.77 -6.51
C ASP A 39 -7.15 13.25 -6.83
N GLU A 40 -6.69 14.25 -6.07
CA GLU A 40 -5.28 14.64 -6.04
C GLU A 40 -4.48 13.63 -5.24
N ILE A 41 -3.39 13.13 -5.83
CA ILE A 41 -2.60 12.05 -5.27
C ILE A 41 -1.15 12.49 -5.13
N GLY A 42 -0.58 12.22 -3.97
CA GLY A 42 0.86 12.15 -3.77
C GLY A 42 1.31 10.70 -3.79
N ARG A 43 2.32 10.39 -4.59
CA ARG A 43 3.01 9.10 -4.56
C ARG A 43 4.31 9.19 -3.79
N CYS A 44 4.58 8.19 -2.98
CA CYS A 44 5.87 8.11 -2.30
C CYS A 44 6.98 7.90 -3.34
N PRO A 45 8.02 8.76 -3.40
CA PRO A 45 9.10 8.59 -4.37
C PRO A 45 9.93 7.34 -4.11
N GLU A 46 9.86 6.81 -2.89
CA GLU A 46 10.65 5.68 -2.43
C GLU A 46 9.98 4.33 -2.74
N CYS A 47 8.68 4.20 -2.51
CA CYS A 47 7.95 2.94 -2.66
C CYS A 47 6.75 2.98 -3.63
N GLY A 48 6.51 4.12 -4.28
CA GLY A 48 5.43 4.29 -5.27
C GLY A 48 4.01 4.28 -4.73
N HIS A 49 3.80 3.98 -3.45
CA HIS A 49 2.46 3.90 -2.86
C HIS A 49 1.77 5.26 -2.85
N SER A 50 0.47 5.23 -3.16
CA SER A 50 -0.37 6.42 -3.32
C SER A 50 -1.11 6.79 -2.05
N ALA A 51 -1.28 8.09 -1.85
CA ALA A 51 -2.19 8.68 -0.88
C ALA A 51 -2.84 9.91 -1.46
N HIS A 52 -4.00 10.31 -0.93
CA HIS A 52 -4.53 11.65 -1.17
C HIS A 52 -3.46 12.68 -0.83
N LEU A 53 -3.23 13.63 -1.73
CA LEU A 53 -2.13 14.57 -1.65
C LEU A 53 -2.12 15.31 -0.31
N ASN A 54 -3.27 15.82 0.13
CA ASN A 54 -3.42 16.53 1.40
C ASN A 54 -3.05 15.66 2.60
N HIS A 55 -3.59 14.44 2.69
CA HIS A 55 -3.28 13.50 3.78
C HIS A 55 -1.79 13.16 3.81
N PHE A 56 -1.17 13.00 2.63
CA PHE A 56 0.23 12.65 2.58
C PHE A 56 1.13 13.82 2.98
N LEU A 57 0.82 15.04 2.53
CA LEU A 57 1.55 16.25 2.91
C LEU A 57 1.50 16.49 4.41
N GLU A 58 0.33 16.42 5.03
CA GLU A 58 0.19 16.60 6.49
C GLU A 58 0.97 15.53 7.26
N TRP A 59 0.93 14.28 6.80
CA TRP A 59 1.73 13.22 7.40
C TRP A 59 3.23 13.50 7.31
N ILE A 60 3.72 13.92 6.13
CA ILE A 60 5.14 14.22 5.93
C ILE A 60 5.58 15.45 6.71
N LYS A 61 4.75 16.49 6.83
CA LYS A 61 5.07 17.68 7.65
C LYS A 61 5.35 17.32 9.11
N ILE A 62 4.58 16.38 9.67
CA ILE A 62 4.69 15.98 11.07
C ILE A 62 5.76 14.90 11.28
N LYS A 63 5.82 13.90 10.41
CA LYS A 63 6.64 12.69 10.62
C LYS A 63 7.88 12.62 9.75
N GLY A 64 7.91 13.29 8.59
CA GLY A 64 9.03 13.24 7.64
C GLY A 64 9.30 11.88 7.00
N ILE A 65 8.41 10.89 7.18
CA ILE A 65 8.58 9.50 6.72
C ILE A 65 7.32 8.98 6.04
N CYS A 66 7.49 8.08 5.07
CA CYS A 66 6.37 7.37 4.44
C CYS A 66 5.66 6.46 5.46
N PRO A 67 4.32 6.49 5.59
CA PRO A 67 3.60 5.63 6.51
C PRO A 67 3.69 4.14 6.14
N PHE A 68 3.91 3.84 4.85
CA PHE A 68 4.03 2.48 4.33
C PHE A 68 5.46 1.93 4.46
N CYS A 69 6.42 2.50 3.74
CA CYS A 69 7.79 1.96 3.68
C CYS A 69 8.77 2.53 4.73
N LYS A 70 8.32 3.49 5.55
CA LYS A 70 9.10 4.14 6.63
C LYS A 70 10.35 4.91 6.21
N ARG A 71 10.67 5.00 4.91
CA ARG A 71 11.76 5.83 4.40
C ARG A 71 11.44 7.32 4.51
N LYS A 72 12.48 8.15 4.67
CA LYS A 72 12.35 9.61 4.75
C LYS A 72 11.82 10.17 3.43
N VAL A 73 10.86 11.08 3.51
CA VAL A 73 10.26 11.74 2.35
C VAL A 73 10.28 13.24 2.60
N LYS A 74 10.70 14.02 1.60
CA LYS A 74 10.60 15.47 1.63
C LYS A 74 9.31 15.91 0.91
N PRO A 75 8.55 16.88 1.43
CA PRO A 75 7.28 17.29 0.85
C PRO A 75 7.43 17.83 -0.58
N GLU A 76 8.55 18.50 -0.87
CA GLU A 76 8.91 19.04 -2.20
C GLU A 76 8.98 17.96 -3.29
N LYS A 77 9.23 16.70 -2.92
CA LYS A 77 9.33 15.57 -3.86
C LYS A 77 7.97 14.94 -4.17
N LEU A 78 6.90 15.37 -3.49
CA LEU A 78 5.56 14.89 -3.77
C LEU A 78 5.01 15.65 -4.98
N ARG A 79 5.01 15.00 -6.14
CA ARG A 79 4.36 15.55 -7.34
C ARG A 79 2.84 15.39 -7.19
N SER A 80 2.09 16.47 -7.40
CA SER A 80 0.64 16.41 -7.54
C SER A 80 0.31 15.81 -8.90
N ASN A 81 -0.40 14.70 -8.89
CA ASN A 81 -1.04 14.15 -10.07
C ASN A 81 -2.49 13.86 -9.73
N TYR A 82 -3.38 13.98 -10.72
CA TYR A 82 -4.72 13.46 -10.59
C TYR A 82 -4.71 11.96 -10.91
N SER A 83 -5.39 11.14 -10.12
CA SER A 83 -5.62 9.76 -10.57
C SER A 83 -6.43 9.76 -11.85
N ASN A 84 -5.88 9.11 -12.87
CA ASN A 84 -6.66 8.50 -13.92
C ASN A 84 -6.83 7.03 -13.52
N VAL A 85 -7.78 6.74 -12.62
CA VAL A 85 -8.07 5.34 -12.26
C VAL A 85 -8.85 4.75 -13.44
N PRO A 86 -8.33 3.71 -14.13
CA PRO A 86 -9.11 3.02 -15.13
C PRO A 86 -10.43 2.60 -14.49
N LYS A 87 -11.57 2.97 -15.10
CA LYS A 87 -12.87 2.46 -14.69
C LYS A 87 -12.88 0.97 -15.02
N TYR A 88 -12.37 0.13 -14.12
CA TYR A 88 -12.53 -1.31 -14.24
C TYR A 88 -14.04 -1.58 -14.34
N LYS A 89 -14.48 -2.17 -15.46
CA LYS A 89 -15.88 -2.52 -15.67
C LYS A 89 -16.33 -3.41 -14.52
N THR A 90 -17.37 -2.97 -13.83
CA THR A 90 -18.24 -3.83 -13.02
C THR A 90 -18.90 -4.87 -13.91
#